data_AF-A0A0S8G3H8-F1
#
_entry.id   AF-A0A0S8G3H8-F1
#
_cell.length_a   1.000
_cell.length_b   1.000
_cell.length_c   1.000
_cell.angle_alpha   90.00
_cell.angle_beta   90.00
_cell.angle_gamma   90.00
#
_symmetry.space_group_name_H-M   'P 1'
#
loop_
_entity.id
_entity.type
_entity.pdbx_description
1 polymer ?
#
loop_
_entity_poly.entity_id
_entity_poly.type
_entity_poly.pdbx_seq_one_letter_code
_entity_poly.pdbx_strand_id
1 'polypeptide(L)'
;MSIEKTIEKGLERLITKALNKFFSDTEETLIKRIEASQRAVLNKAQKVIDDAEQKAKVKVRMTKAQLRAKQLEMAYSYLGVRPGDPESLVKGVYRAKAKHFHPDCKTGDKAAFQKLEAAYKLVMDDLRKRGKQ
;
A
#
# COMPACT_ATOMS: atom_id res chain seq x y z
N MET A 1 -16.50 42.91 65.05
CA MET A 1 -16.39 42.74 63.58
C MET A 1 -17.45 43.65 62.95
N SER A 2 -17.08 44.74 62.28
CA SER A 2 -18.05 45.70 61.75
C SER A 2 -18.85 45.12 60.57
N ILE A 3 -20.15 45.38 60.54
CA ILE A 3 -21.08 44.94 59.49
C ILE A 3 -20.58 45.31 58.09
N GLU A 4 -19.95 46.47 57.95
CA GLU A 4 -19.32 46.94 56.70
C GLU A 4 -18.27 45.97 56.17
N LYS A 5 -17.38 45.43 57.03
CA LYS A 5 -16.35 44.45 56.61
C LYS A 5 -16.95 43.12 56.15
N THR A 6 -18.14 42.77 56.65
CA THR A 6 -18.84 41.54 56.24
C THR A 6 -19.50 41.74 54.88
N ILE A 7 -20.07 42.92 54.62
CA ILE A 7 -20.67 43.28 53.33
C ILE A 7 -19.59 43.36 52.25
N GLU A 8 -18.45 44.01 52.54
CA GLU A 8 -17.32 44.15 51.63
C GLU A 8 -16.77 42.78 51.20
N LYS A 9 -16.52 41.87 52.14
CA LYS A 9 -16.12 40.48 51.84
C LYS A 9 -17.17 39.71 51.02
N GLY A 10 -18.45 40.00 51.23
CA GLY A 10 -19.54 39.43 50.44
C GLY A 10 -19.51 39.89 48.98
N LEU A 11 -19.29 41.18 48.77
CA LEU A 11 -19.18 41.80 47.44
C LEU A 11 -17.93 41.34 46.69
N GLU A 12 -16.77 41.28 47.35
CA GLU A 12 -15.53 40.76 46.74
C GLU A 12 -15.70 39.32 46.24
N ARG A 13 -16.38 38.46 47.02
CA ARG A 13 -16.66 37.08 46.61
C ARG A 13 -17.60 37.01 45.42
N LEU A 14 -18.62 37.87 45.36
CA LEU A 14 -19.55 37.94 44.23
C LEU A 14 -18.85 38.43 42.97
N ILE A 15 -18.02 39.47 43.06
CA ILE A 15 -17.24 40.00 41.93
C ILE A 15 -16.27 38.95 41.42
N THR A 16 -15.53 38.28 42.30
CA THR A 16 -14.58 37.22 41.92
C THR A 16 -15.29 36.05 41.23
N LYS A 17 -16.45 35.65 41.74
CA LYS A 17 -17.24 34.55 41.15
C LYS A 17 -17.81 34.93 39.78
N ALA A 18 -18.28 36.16 39.62
CA ALA A 18 -18.78 36.68 38.35
C ALA A 18 -17.68 36.79 37.29
N LEU A 19 -16.51 37.31 37.67
CA LEU A 19 -15.36 37.43 36.78
C LEU A 19 -14.86 36.04 36.35
N ASN A 20 -14.67 35.10 37.29
CA ASN A 20 -14.22 33.75 36.95
C ASN A 20 -15.17 33.04 35.98
N LYS A 21 -16.49 33.20 36.15
CA LYS A 21 -17.47 32.64 35.23
C LYS A 21 -17.41 33.29 33.84
N PHE A 22 -17.26 34.61 33.78
CA PHE A 22 -17.14 35.32 32.52
C PHE A 22 -15.87 34.89 31.74
N PHE A 23 -14.73 34.78 32.42
CA PHE A 23 -13.49 34.30 31.80
C PHE A 23 -13.60 32.82 31.37
N SER A 24 -14.21 31.93 32.17
CA SER A 24 -14.37 30.53 31.78
C SER A 24 -15.25 30.35 30.54
N ASP A 25 -16.36 31.08 30.45
CA ASP A 25 -17.28 31.00 29.30
C ASP A 25 -16.59 31.48 28.00
N THR A 26 -15.69 32.46 28.11
CA THR A 26 -14.89 32.95 26.98
C THR A 26 -13.78 31.97 26.56
N GLU A 27 -13.09 31.36 27.52
CA GLU A 27 -12.06 30.35 27.28
C GLU A 27 -12.65 29.10 26.63
N GLU A 28 -13.80 28.61 27.14
CA GLU A 28 -14.47 27.44 26.58
C GLU A 28 -14.90 27.67 25.11
N THR A 29 -15.36 28.88 24.80
CA THR A 29 -15.74 29.26 23.44
C THR A 29 -14.52 29.35 22.51
N LEU A 30 -13.39 29.88 23.00
CA LEU A 30 -12.13 29.93 22.26
C LEU A 30 -11.57 28.53 22.01
N ILE A 31 -11.59 27.66 23.02
CA ILE A 31 -11.15 26.26 22.92
C ILE A 31 -11.96 25.52 21.86
N LYS A 32 -13.30 25.62 21.90
CA LYS A 32 -14.18 24.98 20.89
C LYS A 32 -13.88 25.44 19.47
N ARG A 33 -13.55 26.73 19.26
CA ARG A 33 -13.15 27.26 17.95
C ARG A 33 -11.81 26.71 17.49
N ILE A 34 -10.84 26.62 18.39
CA ILE A 34 -9.50 26.07 18.11
C ILE A 34 -9.62 24.59 17.74
N GLU A 35 -10.38 23.82 18.51
CA GLU A 35 -10.61 22.39 18.25
C GLU A 35 -11.33 22.15 16.92
N ALA A 36 -12.35 22.95 16.61
CA ALA A 36 -13.05 22.87 15.32
C ALA A 36 -12.10 23.16 14.14
N SER A 37 -11.24 24.17 14.28
CA SER A 37 -10.22 24.51 13.28
C SER A 37 -9.19 23.39 13.12
N GLN A 38 -8.66 22.87 14.23
CA GLN A 38 -7.71 21.76 14.21
C GLN A 38 -8.32 20.50 13.59
N ARG A 39 -9.57 20.17 13.94
CA ARG A 39 -10.30 19.02 13.37
C ARG A 39 -10.50 19.16 11.87
N ALA A 40 -10.80 20.36 11.37
CA ALA A 40 -10.93 20.62 9.94
C ALA A 40 -9.59 20.41 9.20
N VAL A 41 -8.49 20.86 9.78
CA VAL A 41 -7.13 20.65 9.23
C VAL A 41 -6.78 19.16 9.21
N LEU A 42 -7.02 18.44 10.31
CA LEU A 42 -6.74 17.00 10.41
C LEU A 42 -7.57 16.18 9.41
N ASN A 43 -8.88 16.47 9.29
CA ASN A 43 -9.74 15.79 8.33
C ASN A 43 -9.28 16.02 6.88
N LYS A 44 -8.82 17.24 6.57
CA LYS A 44 -8.29 17.56 5.23
C LYS A 44 -6.99 16.82 4.95
N ALA A 45 -6.10 16.72 5.93
CA ALA A 45 -4.86 15.95 5.82
C ALA A 45 -5.15 14.45 5.62
N GLN A 46 -6.08 13.88 6.40
CA GLN A 46 -6.46 12.47 6.30
C GLN A 46 -7.01 12.14 4.90
N LYS A 47 -7.87 13.01 4.35
CA LYS A 47 -8.42 12.82 3.01
C LYS A 47 -7.33 12.77 1.92
N VAL A 48 -6.29 13.62 2.03
CA VAL A 48 -5.18 13.62 1.08
C VAL A 48 -4.37 12.31 1.15
N ILE A 49 -4.18 11.78 2.36
CA ILE A 49 -3.53 10.48 2.57
C ILE A 49 -4.37 9.36 1.94
N ASP A 50 -5.68 9.34 2.20
CA ASP A 50 -6.58 8.33 1.66
C ASP A 50 -6.63 8.37 0.12
N ASP A 51 -6.70 9.57 -0.47
CA ASP A 51 -6.68 9.77 -1.92
C ASP A 51 -5.35 9.30 -2.55
N ALA A 52 -4.22 9.53 -1.87
CA ALA A 52 -2.91 9.07 -2.32
C ALA A 52 -2.80 7.54 -2.25
N GLU A 53 -3.29 6.91 -1.18
CA GLU A 53 -3.34 5.46 -1.06
C GLU A 53 -4.21 4.81 -2.13
N GLN A 54 -5.39 5.37 -2.41
CA GLN A 54 -6.29 4.85 -3.44
C GLN A 54 -5.64 4.96 -4.83
N LYS A 55 -4.98 6.09 -5.14
CA LYS A 55 -4.22 6.26 -6.37
C LYS A 55 -3.07 5.25 -6.49
N ALA A 56 -2.35 4.96 -5.41
CA ALA A 56 -1.30 3.94 -5.39
C ALA A 56 -1.88 2.53 -5.56
N LYS A 57 -2.98 2.19 -4.88
CA LYS A 57 -3.67 0.90 -5.00
C LYS A 57 -4.20 0.67 -6.42
N VAL A 58 -4.77 1.69 -7.06
CA VAL A 58 -5.23 1.61 -8.46
C VAL A 58 -4.06 1.42 -9.41
N LYS A 59 -2.93 2.12 -9.20
CA LYS A 59 -1.73 1.99 -10.03
C LYS A 59 -1.05 0.61 -9.89
N VAL A 60 -1.29 -0.12 -8.79
CA VAL A 60 -0.68 -1.43 -8.49
C VAL A 60 -1.64 -2.61 -8.68
N ARG A 61 -2.94 -2.38 -8.91
CA ARG A 61 -3.92 -3.45 -9.15
C ARG A 61 -3.83 -3.99 -10.57
N MET A 62 -2.84 -4.83 -10.83
CA MET A 62 -2.89 -5.75 -11.97
C MET A 62 -3.98 -6.80 -11.70
N THR A 63 -4.89 -7.01 -12.66
CA THR A 63 -5.87 -8.09 -12.57
C THR A 63 -5.15 -9.45 -12.61
N LYS A 64 -5.80 -10.51 -12.11
CA LYS A 64 -5.24 -11.87 -12.15
C LYS A 64 -4.84 -12.30 -13.57
N ALA A 65 -5.60 -11.88 -14.59
CA ALA A 65 -5.29 -12.11 -15.99
C ALA A 65 -4.03 -11.36 -16.45
N GLN A 66 -3.90 -10.08 -16.09
CA GLN A 66 -2.72 -9.27 -16.41
C GLN A 66 -1.46 -9.79 -15.70
N LEU A 67 -1.55 -10.20 -14.43
CA LEU A 67 -0.44 -10.83 -13.72
C LEU A 67 0.02 -12.09 -14.43
N ARG A 68 -0.92 -12.94 -14.86
CA ARG A 68 -0.61 -14.17 -15.60
C ARG A 68 0.00 -13.88 -16.96
N ALA A 69 -0.49 -12.88 -17.68
CA ALA A 69 0.08 -12.45 -18.96
C ALA A 69 1.52 -11.95 -18.79
N LYS A 70 1.78 -11.14 -17.76
CA LYS A 70 3.14 -10.65 -17.44
C LYS A 70 4.08 -11.80 -17.03
N GLN A 71 3.61 -12.76 -16.24
CA GLN A 71 4.39 -13.95 -15.90
C GLN A 71 4.74 -14.79 -17.14
N LEU A 72 3.80 -14.93 -18.08
CA LEU A 72 4.04 -15.63 -19.34
C LEU A 72 5.07 -14.88 -20.19
N GLU A 73 4.92 -13.58 -20.36
CA GLU A 73 5.87 -12.74 -21.09
C GLU A 73 7.30 -12.88 -20.52
N MET A 74 7.44 -12.83 -19.20
CA MET A 74 8.71 -13.06 -18.51
C MET A 74 9.25 -14.48 -18.74
N ALA A 75 8.39 -15.50 -18.75
CA ALA A 75 8.79 -16.88 -19.00
C ALA A 75 9.29 -17.11 -20.44
N TYR A 76 8.58 -16.56 -21.44
CA TYR A 76 8.98 -16.55 -22.85
C TYR A 76 10.33 -15.85 -23.03
N SER A 77 10.48 -14.66 -22.42
CA SER A 77 11.73 -13.89 -22.45
C SER A 77 12.89 -14.64 -21.79
N TYR A 78 12.64 -15.29 -20.65
CA TYR A 78 13.65 -16.05 -19.92
C TYR A 78 14.13 -17.28 -20.71
N LEU A 79 13.21 -17.97 -21.39
CA LEU A 79 13.56 -19.06 -22.29
C LEU A 79 14.18 -18.55 -23.60
N GLY A 80 13.89 -17.33 -24.02
CA GLY A 80 14.35 -16.77 -25.29
C GLY A 80 13.56 -17.33 -26.48
N VAL A 81 12.29 -17.65 -26.25
CA VAL A 81 11.36 -18.20 -27.25
C VAL A 81 10.17 -17.29 -27.39
N ARG A 82 9.54 -17.27 -28.57
CA ARG A 82 8.40 -16.40 -28.89
C ARG A 82 7.08 -17.10 -28.59
N PRO A 83 6.02 -16.35 -28.23
CA PRO A 83 4.67 -16.89 -28.11
C PRO A 83 4.12 -17.25 -29.50
N GLY A 84 4.37 -18.48 -29.93
CA GLY A 84 4.07 -18.97 -31.28
C GLY A 84 5.10 -19.99 -31.79
N ASP A 85 6.24 -20.11 -31.12
CA ASP A 85 7.24 -21.12 -31.45
C ASP A 85 6.70 -22.54 -31.18
N PRO A 86 7.10 -23.54 -32.01
CA PRO A 86 6.64 -24.90 -31.85
C PRO A 86 7.17 -25.52 -30.55
N GLU A 87 6.38 -26.43 -29.98
CA GLU A 87 6.71 -27.11 -28.71
C GLU A 87 8.10 -27.80 -28.76
N SER A 88 8.46 -28.33 -29.94
CA SER A 88 9.77 -28.97 -30.18
C SER A 88 10.94 -27.99 -29.96
N LEU A 89 10.80 -26.73 -30.39
CA LEU A 89 11.82 -25.71 -30.21
C LEU A 89 11.96 -25.35 -28.73
N VAL A 90 10.84 -25.16 -28.02
CA VAL A 90 10.86 -24.84 -26.59
C VAL A 90 11.53 -25.95 -25.79
N LYS A 91 11.26 -27.23 -26.11
CA LYS A 91 11.94 -28.39 -25.50
C LYS A 91 13.44 -28.38 -25.79
N GLY A 92 13.84 -28.06 -27.02
CA GLY A 92 15.25 -27.97 -27.41
C GLY A 92 16.01 -26.92 -26.62
N VAL A 93 15.45 -25.69 -26.55
CA VAL A 93 16.03 -24.57 -25.81
C VAL A 93 16.10 -24.86 -24.32
N TYR A 94 15.05 -25.44 -23.74
CA TYR A 94 15.06 -25.86 -22.34
C TYR A 94 16.19 -26.86 -22.06
N ARG A 95 16.34 -27.90 -22.88
CA ARG A 95 17.42 -28.90 -22.71
C ARG A 95 18.80 -28.29 -22.82
N ALA A 96 19.01 -27.36 -23.75
CA ALA A 96 20.29 -26.67 -23.91
C ALA A 96 20.62 -25.84 -22.66
N LYS A 97 19.66 -25.06 -22.15
CA LYS A 97 19.82 -24.26 -20.93
C LYS A 97 19.95 -25.12 -19.67
N ALA A 98 19.20 -26.22 -19.59
CA ALA A 98 19.25 -27.17 -18.48
C ALA A 98 20.65 -27.76 -18.32
N LYS A 99 21.31 -28.14 -19.42
CA LYS A 99 22.71 -28.62 -19.39
C LYS A 99 23.70 -27.58 -18.88
N HIS A 100 23.40 -26.29 -19.06
CA HIS A 100 24.28 -25.21 -18.63
C HIS A 100 24.10 -24.84 -17.15
N PHE A 101 22.85 -24.82 -16.68
CA PHE A 101 22.49 -24.45 -15.31
C PHE A 101 22.38 -25.63 -14.35
N HIS A 102 22.58 -26.87 -14.80
CA HIS A 102 22.46 -28.06 -13.95
C HIS A 102 23.40 -27.96 -12.75
N PRO A 103 22.93 -28.20 -11.51
CA PRO A 103 23.74 -28.05 -10.30
C PRO A 103 24.98 -28.97 -10.27
N ASP A 104 24.95 -30.07 -11.03
CA ASP A 104 26.10 -31.00 -11.15
C ASP A 104 27.18 -30.50 -12.12
N CYS A 105 26.97 -29.38 -12.81
CA CYS A 105 27.98 -28.73 -13.64
C CYS A 105 28.80 -27.73 -12.82
N LYS A 106 30.06 -27.49 -13.22
CA LYS A 106 30.94 -26.50 -12.56
C LYS A 106 30.37 -25.07 -12.54
N THR A 107 29.47 -24.74 -13.47
CA THR A 107 28.75 -23.46 -13.58
C THR A 107 27.28 -23.58 -13.13
N GLY A 108 26.94 -24.67 -12.45
CA GLY A 108 25.58 -24.99 -12.04
C GLY A 108 25.04 -24.03 -11.00
N ASP A 109 23.80 -23.58 -11.20
CA ASP A 109 23.06 -22.78 -10.24
C ASP A 109 21.67 -23.37 -10.06
N LYS A 110 21.43 -23.96 -8.89
CA LYS A 110 20.15 -24.56 -8.51
C LYS A 110 19.00 -23.54 -8.60
N ALA A 111 19.23 -22.29 -8.22
CA ALA A 111 18.21 -21.25 -8.27
C ALA A 111 17.88 -20.86 -9.71
N ALA A 112 18.89 -20.73 -10.58
CA ALA A 112 18.68 -20.53 -12.01
C ALA A 112 17.95 -21.71 -12.66
N PHE A 113 18.31 -22.95 -12.29
CA PHE A 113 17.65 -24.15 -12.80
C PHE A 113 16.16 -24.22 -12.40
N GLN A 114 15.84 -23.92 -11.14
CA GLN A 114 14.44 -23.86 -10.69
C GLN A 114 13.63 -22.78 -11.43
N LYS A 115 14.23 -21.61 -11.69
CA LYS A 115 13.59 -20.55 -12.49
C LYS A 115 13.35 -21.00 -13.92
N LEU A 116 14.32 -21.70 -14.52
CA LEU A 116 14.20 -22.28 -15.86
C LEU A 116 13.07 -23.29 -15.95
N GLU A 117 12.98 -24.21 -14.98
CA GLU A 117 11.93 -25.22 -14.92
C GLU A 117 10.54 -24.58 -14.74
N ALA A 118 10.43 -23.57 -13.87
CA ALA A 118 9.18 -22.83 -13.67
C ALA A 118 8.73 -22.10 -14.95
N ALA A 119 9.66 -21.41 -15.64
CA ALA A 119 9.37 -20.75 -16.91
C ALA A 119 8.92 -21.75 -17.99
N TYR A 120 9.61 -22.89 -18.09
CA TYR A 120 9.26 -23.97 -19.02
C TYR A 120 7.85 -24.53 -18.77
N LYS A 121 7.49 -24.82 -17.50
CA LYS A 121 6.16 -25.30 -17.15
C LYS A 121 5.07 -24.30 -17.55
N LEU A 122 5.29 -23.01 -17.28
CA LEU A 122 4.33 -21.95 -17.63
C LEU A 122 4.11 -21.83 -19.14
N VAL A 123 5.19 -21.84 -19.92
CA VAL A 123 5.11 -21.77 -21.40
C VAL A 123 4.43 -23.02 -21.97
N MET A 124 4.77 -24.21 -21.48
CA MET A 124 4.15 -25.46 -21.94
C MET A 124 2.66 -25.52 -21.65
N ASP A 125 2.23 -25.05 -20.48
CA ASP A 125 0.82 -24.97 -20.14
C ASP A 125 0.06 -23.97 -21.02
N ASP A 126 0.69 -22.85 -21.41
CA ASP A 126 0.12 -21.87 -22.34
C ASP A 126 -0.02 -22.45 -23.76
N LEU A 127 1.04 -23.08 -24.29
CA LEU A 127 1.02 -23.74 -25.60
C LEU A 127 -0.05 -24.84 -25.66
N ARG A 128 -0.16 -25.66 -24.61
CA ARG A 128 -1.18 -26.73 -24.53
C ARG A 128 -2.60 -26.16 -24.52
N LYS A 129 -2.83 -25.00 -23.89
CA LYS A 129 -4.15 -24.35 -23.86
C LYS A 129 -4.51 -23.76 -25.23
N ARG A 130 -3.53 -23.18 -25.94
CA ARG A 130 -3.74 -22.61 -27.27
C ARG A 130 -4.00 -23.67 -28.33
N GLY A 131 -3.32 -24.82 -28.28
CA GLY A 131 -3.54 -25.93 -29.21
C GLY A 131 -4.85 -26.71 -29.02
N LYS A 132 -5.68 -26.33 -28.04
CA LYS A 132 -7.01 -26.93 -27.79
C LYS A 132 -8.18 -26.01 -28.21
N GLN A 133 -7.89 -24.81 -28.72
CA GLN A 133 -8.88 -23.88 -29.27
C GLN A 133 -8.99 -24.09 -30.78
#